data_AF-A0A521PLN5-F1
#
_entry.id   AF-A0A521PLN5-F1
#
_cell.length_a   1.000
_cell.length_b   1.000
_cell.length_c   1.000
_cell.angle_alpha   90.00
_cell.angle_beta   90.00
_cell.angle_gamma   90.00
#
_symmetry.space_group_name_H-M   'P 1'
#
loop_
_entity.id
_entity.type
_entity.pdbx_description
1 polymer ?
#
loop_
_entity_poly.entity_id
_entity_poly.type
_entity_poly.pdbx_seq_one_letter_code
_entity_poly.pdbx_strand_id
1 'polypeptide(L)'
;MVSFSPLTATTSGASNFGAFGPSQAHCLVPPPPGVGSSYTGGSFSFAFDLGDELFGTTAGELVAIAGMPGYFDSFVHYVVTGGTGRFLGASGAFEGVGVLNRTVPRPINSLTLAGELDLPAVPEPATWALMIAGFGLAGASLRRRRALIAEGIAT
;
A
#
# COMPACT_ATOMS: atom_id res chain seq x y z
N MET A 1 3.72 21.82 11.53
CA MET A 1 3.23 20.45 11.78
C MET A 1 1.90 20.56 12.52
N VAL A 2 0.79 20.43 11.82
CA VAL A 2 -0.53 20.27 12.46
C VAL A 2 -0.87 18.79 12.31
N SER A 3 -0.77 18.02 13.38
CA SER A 3 -1.16 16.61 13.38
C SER A 3 -2.66 16.55 13.67
N PHE A 4 -3.46 16.12 12.70
CA PHE A 4 -4.83 15.70 12.95
C PHE A 4 -4.83 14.25 13.45
N SER A 5 -4.28 14.03 14.64
CA SER A 5 -4.52 12.80 15.38
C SER A 5 -4.94 13.20 16.79
N PRO A 6 -6.25 13.25 17.11
CA PRO A 6 -6.59 13.06 18.50
C PRO A 6 -6.14 11.64 18.83
N LEU A 7 -5.38 11.47 19.92
CA LEU A 7 -4.80 10.21 20.44
C LEU A 7 -5.79 9.05 20.66
N THR A 8 -7.02 9.19 20.19
CA THR A 8 -8.17 8.29 20.32
C THR A 8 -8.97 8.14 19.02
N ALA A 9 -8.54 8.70 17.88
CA ALA A 9 -9.23 8.48 16.60
C ALA A 9 -9.02 7.03 16.17
N THR A 10 -10.09 6.24 16.20
CA THR A 10 -10.12 4.94 15.54
C THR A 10 -10.11 5.18 14.04
N THR A 11 -8.92 5.19 13.44
CA THR A 11 -8.76 5.21 11.99
C THR A 11 -8.59 3.77 11.52
N SER A 12 -9.47 3.32 10.64
CA SER A 12 -9.41 1.98 10.05
C SER A 12 -9.78 2.06 8.58
N GLY A 13 -9.10 1.29 7.75
CA GLY A 13 -9.39 1.11 6.34
C GLY A 13 -9.41 -0.37 5.96
N ALA A 14 -9.97 -0.66 4.80
CA ALA A 14 -9.94 -1.98 4.18
C ALA A 14 -9.55 -1.83 2.71
N SER A 15 -8.70 -2.74 2.23
CA SER A 15 -8.28 -2.82 0.82
C SER A 15 -8.25 -4.27 0.36
N ASN A 16 -7.90 -4.47 -0.91
CA ASN A 16 -7.59 -5.79 -1.47
C ASN A 16 -6.37 -6.47 -0.82
N PHE A 17 -5.56 -5.73 -0.03
CA PHE A 17 -4.44 -6.28 0.73
C PHE A 17 -4.78 -6.60 2.19
N GLY A 18 -6.01 -6.31 2.63
CA GLY A 18 -6.49 -6.54 4.00
C GLY A 18 -6.92 -5.24 4.70
N ALA A 19 -7.23 -5.37 5.99
CA ALA A 19 -7.49 -4.22 6.85
C ALA A 19 -6.19 -3.47 7.16
N PHE A 20 -6.29 -2.16 7.36
CA PHE A 20 -5.15 -1.32 7.73
C PHE A 20 -5.54 -0.19 8.68
N GLY A 21 -4.56 0.25 9.47
CA GLY A 21 -4.64 1.47 10.28
C GLY A 21 -3.94 2.62 9.56
N PRO A 22 -4.67 3.64 9.06
CA PRO A 22 -4.03 4.78 8.41
C PRO A 22 -3.60 5.84 9.43
N SER A 23 -2.41 6.38 9.19
CA SER A 23 -1.84 7.55 9.86
C SER A 23 -1.35 8.54 8.80
N GLN A 24 -1.63 9.82 9.01
CA GLN A 24 -1.28 10.88 8.06
C GLN A 24 -0.96 12.18 8.81
N ALA A 25 0.01 12.92 8.30
CA ALA A 25 0.28 14.29 8.72
C ALA A 25 0.47 15.18 7.48
N HIS A 26 -0.05 16.40 7.50
CA HIS A 26 0.09 17.35 6.40
C HIS A 26 0.13 18.78 6.89
N CYS A 27 0.60 19.69 6.03
CA CYS A 27 0.52 21.12 6.28
C CYS A 27 -0.71 21.68 5.57
N LEU A 28 -1.53 22.41 6.32
CA LEU A 28 -2.58 23.24 5.71
C LEU A 28 -1.92 24.43 5.02
N VAL A 29 -2.31 24.67 3.78
CA VAL A 29 -1.97 25.90 3.06
C VAL A 29 -3.21 26.78 3.13
N PRO A 30 -3.14 27.96 3.77
CA PRO A 30 -4.26 28.88 3.79
C PRO A 30 -4.61 29.27 2.35
N PRO A 31 -5.85 29.03 1.90
CA PRO A 31 -6.26 29.42 0.57
C PRO A 31 -6.46 30.94 0.47
N PRO A 32 -6.42 31.52 -0.74
CA PRO A 32 -7.06 32.81 -1.01
C PRO A 32 -8.52 32.78 -0.51
N PRO A 33 -9.10 33.91 -0.07
CA PRO A 33 -10.49 33.94 0.42
C PRO A 33 -11.46 33.37 -0.63
N GLY A 34 -12.22 32.33 -0.25
CA GLY A 34 -13.30 31.78 -1.08
C GLY A 34 -12.98 30.50 -1.87
N VAL A 35 -11.75 30.00 -1.83
CA VAL A 35 -11.37 28.67 -2.35
C VAL A 35 -11.12 27.71 -1.18
N GLY A 36 -11.35 26.41 -1.39
CA GLY A 36 -11.26 25.37 -0.37
C GLY A 36 -9.91 25.32 0.36
N SER A 37 -9.79 24.57 1.45
CA SER A 37 -8.50 24.44 2.15
C SER A 37 -7.64 23.36 1.48
N SER A 38 -6.49 23.74 0.93
CA SER A 38 -5.52 22.79 0.38
C SER A 38 -4.54 22.29 1.44
N TYR A 39 -3.99 21.10 1.24
CA TYR A 39 -2.90 20.56 2.06
C TYR A 39 -1.76 20.03 1.18
N THR A 40 -0.54 20.23 1.67
CA THR A 40 0.69 19.84 0.96
C THR A 40 1.78 19.40 1.94
N GLY A 41 2.88 18.87 1.39
CA GLY A 41 4.02 18.38 2.16
C GLY A 41 3.63 17.29 3.17
N GLY A 42 2.56 16.55 2.87
CA GLY A 42 2.06 15.52 3.76
C GLY A 42 2.81 14.21 3.62
N SER A 43 2.74 13.42 4.67
CA SER A 43 3.22 12.04 4.73
C SER A 43 2.11 11.15 5.24
N PHE A 44 2.11 9.89 4.79
CA PHE A 44 1.20 8.87 5.28
C PHE A 44 1.92 7.56 5.56
N SER A 45 1.30 6.76 6.41
CA SER A 45 1.61 5.35 6.65
C SER A 45 0.32 4.57 6.82
N PHE A 46 0.22 3.42 6.16
CA PHE A 46 -0.85 2.44 6.33
C PHE A 46 -0.23 1.18 6.94
N ALA A 47 -0.53 0.92 8.21
CA ALA A 47 -0.07 -0.27 8.91
C ALA A 47 -1.06 -1.42 8.69
N PHE A 48 -0.55 -2.56 8.25
CA PHE A 48 -1.31 -3.79 8.02
C PHE A 48 -0.95 -4.84 9.09
N ASP A 49 -1.68 -5.95 9.08
CA ASP A 49 -1.38 -7.09 9.95
C ASP A 49 0.05 -7.62 9.72
N LEU A 50 0.60 -8.28 10.74
CA LEU A 50 1.96 -8.85 10.74
C LEU A 50 3.11 -7.81 10.66
N GLY A 51 2.81 -6.52 10.82
CA GLY A 51 3.80 -5.43 10.84
C GLY A 51 4.21 -4.92 9.46
N ASP A 52 3.48 -5.31 8.41
CA ASP A 52 3.64 -4.75 7.06
C ASP A 52 3.17 -3.28 7.04
N GLU A 53 3.89 -2.42 6.35
CA GLU A 53 3.58 -0.99 6.27
C GLU A 53 3.74 -0.48 4.84
N LEU A 54 2.82 0.37 4.39
CA LEU A 54 2.91 1.13 3.14
C LEU A 54 3.00 2.62 3.47
N PHE A 55 3.99 3.34 2.95
CA PHE A 55 4.20 4.74 3.29
C PHE A 55 4.57 5.60 2.09
N GLY A 56 4.36 6.90 2.25
CA GLY A 56 4.60 7.84 1.17
C GLY A 56 4.24 9.27 1.50
N THR A 57 4.03 10.06 0.44
CA THR A 57 3.66 11.47 0.53
C THR A 57 2.21 11.68 0.13
N THR A 58 1.62 12.77 0.64
CA THR A 58 0.23 13.13 0.34
C THR A 58 0.06 14.60 0.09
N ALA A 59 -0.82 14.96 -0.83
CA ALA A 59 -1.32 16.30 -1.05
C ALA A 59 -2.81 16.27 -1.39
N GLY A 60 -3.49 17.41 -1.39
CA GLY A 60 -4.90 17.44 -1.76
C GLY A 60 -5.65 18.68 -1.31
N GLU A 61 -6.97 18.58 -1.32
CA GLU A 61 -7.88 19.70 -1.08
C GLU A 61 -9.17 19.28 -0.39
N LEU A 62 -9.70 20.21 0.42
CA LEU A 62 -11.03 20.19 1.01
C LEU A 62 -11.88 21.30 0.41
N VAL A 63 -12.94 20.95 -0.32
CA VAL A 63 -13.84 21.91 -0.96
C VAL A 63 -15.16 21.97 -0.18
N ALA A 64 -15.58 23.16 0.25
CA ALA A 64 -16.84 23.32 0.97
C ALA A 64 -18.03 22.97 0.08
N ILE A 65 -18.95 22.14 0.58
CA ILE A 65 -20.14 21.74 -0.17
C ILE A 65 -21.20 22.85 -0.09
N ALA A 66 -21.63 23.36 -1.23
CA ALA A 66 -22.62 24.42 -1.31
C ALA A 66 -23.94 24.00 -0.63
N GLY A 67 -24.43 24.83 0.29
CA GLY A 67 -25.67 24.57 1.04
C GLY A 67 -25.53 23.57 2.19
N MET A 68 -24.33 23.05 2.49
CA MET A 68 -24.09 22.12 3.59
C MET A 68 -22.96 22.61 4.52
N PRO A 69 -23.25 23.56 5.43
CA PRO A 69 -22.24 24.09 6.36
C PRO A 69 -21.57 22.97 7.17
N GLY A 70 -20.23 22.94 7.17
CA GLY A 70 -19.45 21.95 7.90
C GLY A 70 -19.18 20.64 7.15
N TYR A 71 -19.69 20.49 5.91
CA TYR A 71 -19.35 19.37 5.02
C TYR A 71 -18.40 19.82 3.90
N PHE A 72 -17.41 18.98 3.62
CA PHE A 72 -16.39 19.27 2.61
C PHE A 72 -16.14 18.02 1.76
N ASP A 73 -16.07 18.19 0.44
CA ASP A 73 -15.50 17.18 -0.43
C ASP A 73 -14.00 17.10 -0.16
N SER A 74 -13.48 15.88 0.01
CA SER A 74 -12.09 15.58 0.32
C SER A 74 -11.44 14.86 -0.85
N PHE A 75 -10.37 15.44 -1.39
CA PHE A 75 -9.59 14.89 -2.50
C PHE A 75 -8.13 14.74 -2.06
N VAL A 76 -7.65 13.51 -1.89
CA VAL A 76 -6.30 13.19 -1.41
C VAL A 76 -5.53 12.43 -2.48
N HIS A 77 -4.42 12.97 -2.96
CA HIS A 77 -3.47 12.25 -3.80
C HIS A 77 -2.38 11.64 -2.93
N TYR A 78 -2.20 10.32 -3.04
CA TYR A 78 -1.17 9.56 -2.34
C TYR A 78 -0.11 9.11 -3.34
N VAL A 79 1.15 9.40 -3.03
CA VAL A 79 2.31 8.90 -3.78
C VAL A 79 3.09 7.97 -2.88
N VAL A 80 3.15 6.70 -3.23
CA VAL A 80 3.88 5.68 -2.47
C VAL A 80 5.37 5.86 -2.73
N THR A 81 6.14 5.98 -1.65
CA THR A 81 7.61 6.06 -1.72
C THR A 81 8.28 4.78 -1.22
N GLY A 82 7.52 3.86 -0.63
CA GLY A 82 8.03 2.57 -0.19
C GLY A 82 7.06 1.83 0.74
N GLY A 83 7.57 0.73 1.27
CA GLY A 83 6.87 -0.09 2.25
C GLY A 83 7.81 -1.11 2.89
N THR A 84 7.29 -1.86 3.85
CA THR A 84 7.96 -2.96 4.53
C THR A 84 7.26 -4.28 4.25
N GLY A 85 7.95 -5.40 4.53
CA GLY A 85 7.41 -6.75 4.37
C GLY A 85 6.84 -6.99 2.98
N ARG A 86 5.52 -7.24 2.85
CA ARG A 86 4.88 -7.48 1.54
C ARG A 86 4.92 -6.27 0.59
N PHE A 87 5.14 -5.08 1.11
CA PHE A 87 5.22 -3.83 0.36
C PHE A 87 6.68 -3.37 0.19
N LEU A 88 7.67 -4.21 0.48
CA LEU A 88 9.07 -3.87 0.28
C LEU A 88 9.31 -3.53 -1.21
N GLY A 89 9.79 -2.32 -1.47
CA GLY A 89 10.03 -1.82 -2.84
C GLY A 89 8.77 -1.36 -3.58
N ALA A 90 7.62 -1.26 -2.90
CA ALA A 90 6.39 -0.77 -3.50
C ALA A 90 6.51 0.69 -3.97
N SER A 91 5.87 1.01 -5.09
CA SER A 91 5.75 2.38 -5.61
C SER A 91 4.41 2.58 -6.32
N GLY A 92 4.13 3.79 -6.80
CA GLY A 92 2.89 4.11 -7.50
C GLY A 92 2.10 5.22 -6.83
N ALA A 93 0.86 5.41 -7.27
CA ALA A 93 -0.01 6.46 -6.78
C ALA A 93 -1.46 6.03 -6.78
N PHE A 94 -2.22 6.54 -5.82
CA PHE A 94 -3.65 6.33 -5.73
C PHE A 94 -4.34 7.57 -5.19
N GLU A 95 -5.62 7.69 -5.50
CA GLU A 95 -6.47 8.80 -5.09
C GLU A 95 -7.38 8.34 -3.97
N GLY A 96 -7.69 9.28 -3.07
CA GLY A 96 -8.72 9.16 -2.08
C GLY A 96 -9.77 10.22 -2.32
N VAL A 97 -11.03 9.83 -2.50
CA VAL A 97 -12.15 10.76 -2.67
C VAL A 97 -13.24 10.46 -1.67
N GLY A 98 -13.81 11.49 -1.06
CA GLY A 98 -14.88 11.31 -0.10
C GLY A 98 -15.31 12.59 0.59
N VAL A 99 -15.82 12.47 1.82
CA VAL A 99 -16.46 13.59 2.53
C VAL A 99 -15.92 13.71 3.93
N LEU A 100 -15.53 14.94 4.28
CA LEU A 100 -15.21 15.36 5.64
C LEU A 100 -16.45 16.01 6.28
N ASN A 101 -16.92 15.42 7.37
CA ASN A 101 -17.97 15.96 8.23
C ASN A 101 -17.37 16.61 9.48
N ARG A 102 -17.49 17.93 9.60
CA ARG A 102 -17.06 18.72 10.77
C ARG A 102 -18.21 19.17 11.68
N THR A 103 -19.44 18.74 11.40
CA THR A 103 -20.63 19.10 12.21
C THR A 103 -20.69 18.36 13.53
N VAL A 104 -19.88 17.31 13.69
CA VAL A 104 -19.80 16.47 14.89
C VAL A 104 -18.59 16.85 15.76
N PRO A 105 -18.63 16.58 17.09
CA PRO A 105 -17.55 16.94 18.01
C PRO A 105 -16.18 16.36 17.62
N ARG A 106 -16.17 15.22 16.94
CA ARG A 106 -14.98 14.58 16.39
C ARG A 106 -15.14 14.49 14.88
N PRO A 107 -14.43 15.30 14.09
CA PRO A 107 -14.57 15.30 12.64
C PRO A 107 -14.33 13.90 12.07
N ILE A 108 -15.15 13.52 11.10
CA ILE A 108 -15.06 12.22 10.43
C ILE A 108 -14.72 12.48 8.97
N ASN A 109 -13.61 11.90 8.50
CA ASN A 109 -13.29 11.87 7.08
C ASN A 109 -13.52 10.46 6.56
N SER A 110 -14.46 10.30 5.62
CA SER A 110 -14.73 9.02 4.97
C SER A 110 -14.20 9.08 3.54
N LEU A 111 -13.28 8.17 3.21
CA LEU A 111 -12.54 8.20 1.95
C LEU A 111 -12.65 6.85 1.23
N THR A 112 -12.90 6.89 -0.07
CA THR A 112 -12.74 5.73 -0.96
C THR A 112 -11.41 5.87 -1.67
N LEU A 113 -10.55 4.86 -1.53
CA LEU A 113 -9.23 4.83 -2.15
C LEU A 113 -9.28 4.03 -3.44
N ALA A 114 -8.71 4.56 -4.52
CA ALA A 114 -8.64 3.89 -5.82
C ALA A 114 -7.34 4.25 -6.55
N GLY A 115 -6.68 3.26 -7.13
CA GLY A 115 -5.44 3.41 -7.88
C GLY A 115 -4.69 2.10 -8.00
N GLU A 116 -3.44 2.17 -8.43
CA GLU A 116 -2.59 1.01 -8.64
C GLU A 116 -1.29 1.14 -7.86
N LEU A 117 -0.83 -0.01 -7.33
CA LEU A 117 0.43 -0.13 -6.63
C LEU A 117 1.34 -1.04 -7.44
N ASP A 118 2.51 -0.53 -7.79
CA ASP A 118 3.57 -1.32 -8.40
C ASP A 118 4.35 -2.05 -7.30
N LEU A 119 4.21 -3.37 -7.28
CA LEU A 119 4.87 -4.25 -6.33
C LEU A 119 5.97 -5.02 -7.06
N PRO A 120 7.20 -5.06 -6.52
CA PRO A 120 8.26 -5.82 -7.15
C PRO A 120 7.87 -7.30 -7.21
N ALA A 121 8.03 -7.89 -8.39
CA ALA A 121 7.75 -9.30 -8.60
C ALA A 121 8.65 -10.16 -7.70
N VAL A 122 8.05 -10.94 -6.81
CA VAL A 122 8.74 -12.01 -6.10
C VAL A 122 8.87 -13.19 -7.07
N PRO A 123 10.08 -13.74 -7.29
CA PRO A 123 10.23 -14.94 -8.13
C PRO A 123 9.32 -16.04 -7.59
N GLU A 124 8.35 -16.47 -8.41
CA GLU A 124 7.25 -17.29 -7.93
C GLU A 124 7.75 -18.57 -7.25
N PRO A 125 7.13 -19.00 -6.13
CA PRO A 125 7.47 -20.26 -5.47
C PRO A 125 7.46 -21.47 -6.42
N ALA A 126 6.61 -21.43 -7.45
CA ALA A 126 6.53 -22.44 -8.49
C ALA A 126 7.81 -22.51 -9.34
N THR A 127 8.46 -21.38 -9.62
CA THR A 127 9.75 -21.35 -10.32
C THR A 127 10.81 -22.09 -9.51
N TRP A 128 10.87 -21.85 -8.20
CA TRP A 128 11.79 -22.57 -7.32
C TRP A 128 11.51 -24.07 -7.29
N ALA A 129 10.23 -24.45 -7.20
CA ALA A 129 9.82 -25.84 -7.24
C ALA A 129 10.20 -26.51 -8.58
N LEU A 130 9.98 -25.84 -9.71
CA LEU A 130 10.35 -26.33 -11.04
C LEU A 130 11.86 -26.44 -11.22
N MET A 131 12.64 -25.48 -10.70
CA MET A 131 14.10 -25.58 -10.73
C MET A 131 14.58 -26.78 -9.91
N ILE A 132 14.08 -26.96 -8.69
CA ILE A 132 14.44 -28.10 -7.84
C ILE A 132 14.05 -29.42 -8.50
N ALA A 133 12.83 -29.52 -9.05
CA ALA A 133 12.37 -30.72 -9.75
C ALA A 133 13.22 -31.01 -11.00
N GLY A 134 13.53 -29.98 -11.80
CA GLY A 134 14.36 -30.08 -12.99
C GLY A 134 15.78 -30.54 -12.66
N PHE A 135 16.43 -29.93 -11.67
CA PHE A 135 17.74 -30.36 -11.20
C PHE A 135 17.72 -31.77 -10.58
N GLY A 136 16.65 -32.11 -9.85
CA GLY A 136 16.43 -33.44 -9.30
C GLY A 136 16.36 -34.52 -10.38
N LEU A 137 15.57 -34.27 -11.43
CA LEU A 137 15.43 -35.17 -12.59
C LEU A 137 16.75 -35.28 -13.38
N ALA A 138 17.42 -34.15 -13.64
CA ALA A 138 18.71 -34.14 -14.30
C ALA A 138 19.74 -35.00 -13.54
N GLY A 139 19.86 -34.77 -12.23
CA GLY A 139 20.75 -35.53 -11.36
C GLY A 139 20.37 -37.02 -11.25
N ALA A 140 19.09 -37.36 -11.24
CA ALA A 140 18.62 -38.75 -11.26
C ALA A 140 18.97 -39.45 -12.58
N SER A 141 18.80 -38.76 -13.72
CA SER A 141 19.13 -39.30 -15.04
C SER A 141 20.62 -39.61 -15.19
N LEU A 142 21.49 -38.72 -14.70
CA LEU A 142 22.94 -38.91 -14.68
C LEU A 142 23.35 -40.08 -13.79
N ARG A 143 22.73 -40.24 -12.62
CA ARG A 143 22.98 -41.40 -11.73
C ARG A 143 22.59 -42.72 -12.39
N ARG A 144 21.44 -42.77 -13.07
CA ARG A 144 20.98 -43.98 -13.80
C ARG A 144 21.94 -44.38 -14.91
N ARG A 145 22.44 -43.42 -15.69
CA ARG A 145 23.43 -43.68 -16.77
C ARG A 145 24.73 -44.26 -16.24
N ARG A 146 25.25 -43.74 -15.11
CA ARG A 146 26.49 -44.25 -14.50
C ARG A 146 26.35 -45.70 -14.03
N ALA A 147 25.20 -46.07 -13.45
CA ALA A 147 24.93 -47.45 -13.02
C ALA A 147 24.95 -48.42 -14.21
N LEU A 148 24.28 -48.08 -15.32
CA LEU A 148 24.24 -48.91 -16.53
C LEU A 148 25.62 -49.07 -17.19
N ILE A 149 26.44 -48.01 -17.20
CA ILE A 149 27.80 -48.09 -17.73
C ILE A 149 28.69 -48.97 -16.85
N ALA A 150 28.57 -48.88 -15.52
CA ALA A 150 29.34 -49.70 -14.60
C ALA A 150 29.03 -51.20 -14.74
N GLU A 151 27.75 -51.55 -14.98
CA GLU A 151 27.31 -52.92 -15.20
C GLU A 151 27.80 -53.49 -16.54
N GLY A 152 27.83 -52.67 -17.60
CA GLY A 152 28.32 -53.08 -18.92
C GLY A 152 29.84 -53.25 -19.07
N ILE A 153 30.64 -52.81 -18.09
CA ILE A 153 32.10 -53.03 -18.06
C ILE A 153 32.44 -54.35 -17.32
N ALA A 154 31.48 -54.94 -16.61
CA ALA A 154 31.67 -56.16 -15.82
C ALA A 154 31.36 -57.47 -16.57
N THR A 155 30.99 -57.40 -17.86
CA THR A 155 30.77 -58.55 -18.76
C THR A 155 31.82 -58.59 -19.86
#